data_AF-A0A830HRB9-F1
#
_entry.id   AF-A0A830HRB9-F1
#
_cell.length_a   1.000
_cell.length_b   1.000
_cell.length_c   1.000
_cell.angle_alpha   90.00
_cell.angle_beta   90.00
_cell.angle_gamma   90.00
#
_symmetry.space_group_name_H-M   'P 1'
#
loop_
_entity.id
_entity.type
_entity.pdbx_description
1 polymer ?
#
loop_
_entity_poly.entity_id
_entity_poly.type
_entity_poly.pdbx_seq_one_letter_code
_entity_poly.pdbx_strand_id
1 'polypeptide(L)'
;MSLDLTRAIGLGLRQIRQVGIGGALASMSKHNLWFALLEGSSFQERFRSLVSGTLVGEDKYGNKYYEEPGVQAGRHRWVSFKTVAPECQAASVPPEWHAWLHHVTDDTPNTVPYPSVPVPHSAEGELRRVDLYGIPAHNVSGTSAAYVPKGSFANPQRRMWKKYTSWDPVNA
;
A
#
# COMPACT_ATOMS: atom_id res chain seq x y z
N MET A 1 -0.84 29.25 15.35
CA MET A 1 -0.83 28.19 14.33
C MET A 1 -1.81 28.59 13.22
N SER A 2 -1.48 29.59 12.40
CA SER A 2 -2.33 29.95 11.26
C SER A 2 -2.05 28.94 10.16
N LEU A 3 -2.99 28.02 9.93
CA LEU A 3 -2.92 27.09 8.82
C LEU A 3 -2.76 27.89 7.51
N ASP A 4 -1.76 27.51 6.73
CA ASP A 4 -1.26 28.20 5.52
C ASP A 4 -2.24 28.04 4.33
N LEU A 5 -3.52 28.33 4.56
CA LEU A 5 -4.63 28.16 3.61
C LEU A 5 -4.37 28.90 2.29
N THR A 6 -3.74 30.07 2.39
CA THR A 6 -3.32 30.91 1.28
C THR A 6 -2.36 30.18 0.33
N ARG A 7 -1.52 29.31 0.88
CA ARG A 7 -0.55 28.50 0.13
C ARG A 7 -1.24 27.39 -0.66
N ALA A 8 -2.17 26.68 -0.02
CA ALA A 8 -2.99 25.66 -0.68
C ALA A 8 -3.86 26.24 -1.81
N ILE A 9 -4.53 27.38 -1.54
CA ILE A 9 -5.31 28.10 -2.55
C ILE A 9 -4.40 28.57 -3.70
N GLY A 10 -3.21 29.08 -3.37
CA GLY A 10 -2.23 29.52 -4.36
C GLY A 10 -1.74 28.40 -5.28
N LEU A 11 -1.49 27.19 -4.75
CA LEU A 11 -1.13 26.02 -5.55
C LEU A 11 -2.29 25.57 -6.45
N GLY A 12 -3.52 25.56 -5.93
CA GLY A 12 -4.71 25.23 -6.69
C GLY A 12 -4.96 26.18 -7.86
N LEU A 13 -4.86 27.49 -7.63
CA LEU A 13 -5.02 28.51 -8.67
C LEU A 13 -3.91 28.42 -9.74
N ARG A 14 -2.68 28.11 -9.36
CA ARG A 14 -1.58 27.87 -10.31
C ARG A 14 -1.85 26.65 -11.18
N GLN A 15 -2.34 25.56 -10.59
CA GLN A 15 -2.71 24.36 -11.33
C GLN A 15 -3.80 24.67 -12.36
N ILE A 16 -4.89 25.33 -11.93
CA ILE A 16 -5.99 25.74 -12.83
C ILE A 16 -5.48 26.66 -13.93
N ARG A 17 -4.54 27.56 -13.63
CA ARG A 17 -3.92 28.43 -14.64
C ARG A 17 -3.08 27.66 -15.66
N GLN A 18 -2.44 26.55 -15.29
CA GLN A 18 -1.60 25.75 -16.19
C GLN A 18 -2.40 24.78 -17.06
N VAL A 19 -3.36 24.04 -16.49
CA VAL A 19 -4.11 23.00 -17.20
C VAL A 19 -5.51 23.42 -17.63
N GLY A 20 -5.98 24.59 -17.18
CA GLY A 20 -7.37 25.03 -17.34
C GLY A 20 -8.33 24.28 -16.42
N ILE A 21 -9.55 24.82 -16.27
CA ILE A 21 -10.60 24.20 -15.44
C ILE A 21 -10.96 22.81 -15.98
N GLY A 22 -11.13 22.67 -17.30
CA GLY A 22 -11.44 21.37 -17.93
C GLY A 22 -10.35 20.32 -17.70
N GLY A 23 -9.07 20.69 -17.83
CA GLY A 23 -7.94 19.79 -17.57
C GLY A 23 -7.81 19.42 -16.09
N ALA A 24 -8.11 20.36 -15.17
CA ALA A 24 -8.17 20.09 -13.74
C ALA A 24 -9.30 19.10 -13.40
N LEU A 25 -10.51 19.28 -13.94
CA LEU A 25 -11.64 18.37 -13.74
C LEU A 25 -11.35 16.97 -14.33
N ALA A 26 -10.72 16.91 -15.51
CA ALA A 26 -10.30 15.65 -16.13
C ALA A 26 -9.23 14.93 -15.30
N SER A 27 -8.26 15.68 -14.76
CA SER A 27 -7.25 15.14 -13.84
C SER A 27 -7.89 14.62 -12.55
N MET A 28 -8.86 15.34 -11.97
CA MET A 28 -9.61 14.89 -10.81
C MET A 28 -10.41 13.61 -11.08
N SER A 29 -11.03 13.49 -12.25
CA SER A 29 -11.74 12.27 -12.65
C SER A 29 -10.78 11.09 -12.84
N LYS A 30 -9.66 11.29 -13.55
CA LYS A 30 -8.67 10.24 -13.81
C LYS A 30 -8.04 9.65 -12.55
N HIS A 31 -7.79 10.49 -11.55
CA HIS A 31 -7.17 10.09 -10.28
C HIS A 31 -8.17 9.84 -9.16
N ASN A 32 -9.46 9.73 -9.50
CA ASN A 32 -10.55 9.51 -8.56
C ASN A 32 -10.60 10.54 -7.39
N LEU A 33 -10.08 11.75 -7.61
CA LEU A 33 -9.99 12.79 -6.59
C LEU A 33 -11.36 13.34 -6.17
N TRP A 34 -12.39 13.15 -6.99
CA TRP A 34 -13.77 13.41 -6.60
C TRP A 34 -14.19 12.56 -5.42
N PHE A 35 -13.78 11.28 -5.40
CA PHE A 35 -14.02 10.42 -4.25
C PHE A 35 -13.14 10.80 -3.08
N ALA A 36 -11.88 11.21 -3.31
CA ALA A 36 -11.03 11.71 -2.24
C ALA A 36 -11.68 12.91 -1.51
N LEU A 37 -12.33 13.83 -2.24
CA LEU A 37 -13.03 14.98 -1.64
C LEU A 37 -14.22 14.56 -0.77
N LEU A 38 -14.97 13.55 -1.21
CA LEU A 38 -16.15 13.04 -0.49
C LEU A 38 -15.74 12.15 0.70
N GLU A 39 -14.66 11.40 0.54
CA GLU A 39 -14.05 10.54 1.54
C GLU A 39 -13.06 11.36 2.38
N GLY A 40 -13.57 12.01 3.42
CA GLY A 40 -12.82 13.02 4.18
C GLY A 40 -11.41 12.62 4.67
N SER A 41 -11.11 11.33 4.84
CA SER A 41 -9.78 10.80 5.22
C SER A 41 -8.72 11.08 4.13
N SER A 42 -8.96 10.60 2.92
CA SER A 42 -8.09 10.79 1.76
C SER A 42 -7.90 12.28 1.44
N PHE A 43 -8.97 13.07 1.58
CA PHE A 43 -8.87 14.53 1.48
C PHE A 43 -7.97 15.11 2.57
N GLN A 44 -8.18 14.73 3.83
CA GLN A 44 -7.43 15.26 4.96
C GLN A 44 -5.93 14.96 4.83
N GLU A 45 -5.55 13.74 4.43
CA GLU A 45 -4.15 13.34 4.25
C GLU A 45 -3.48 14.14 3.13
N ARG A 46 -4.16 14.28 1.98
CA ARG A 46 -3.65 15.04 0.83
C ARG A 46 -3.59 16.53 1.10
N PHE A 47 -4.59 17.07 1.78
CA PHE A 47 -4.59 18.46 2.20
C PHE A 47 -3.45 18.71 3.19
N ARG A 48 -3.29 17.81 4.16
CA ARG A 48 -2.19 17.87 5.12
C ARG A 48 -0.85 17.86 4.39
N SER A 49 -0.58 16.91 3.50
CA SER A 49 0.70 16.84 2.77
C SER A 49 0.99 18.03 1.86
N LEU A 50 -0.04 18.76 1.42
CA LEU A 50 0.12 20.02 0.66
C LEU A 50 0.46 21.22 1.55
N VAL A 51 -0.04 21.24 2.78
CA VAL A 51 0.10 22.37 3.72
C VAL A 51 1.28 22.17 4.66
N SER A 52 1.53 20.93 5.09
CA SER A 52 2.53 20.57 6.08
C SER A 52 3.11 19.16 5.86
N GLY A 53 4.35 18.96 6.28
CA GLY A 53 5.07 17.70 6.14
C GLY A 53 6.19 17.73 5.12
N THR A 54 7.33 17.18 5.51
CA THR A 54 8.50 16.99 4.65
C THR A 54 8.41 15.61 4.01
N LEU A 55 8.61 15.54 2.69
CA LEU A 55 8.65 14.26 1.97
C LEU A 55 9.95 13.53 2.34
N VAL A 56 9.83 12.37 2.97
CA VAL A 56 10.94 11.53 3.41
C VAL A 56 11.38 10.58 2.29
N GLY A 57 10.42 10.01 1.56
CA GLY A 57 10.70 9.11 0.44
C GLY A 57 9.44 8.59 -0.26
N GLU A 58 9.67 7.84 -1.33
CA GLU A 58 8.64 7.16 -2.13
C GLU A 58 9.03 5.68 -2.25
N ASP A 59 8.05 4.78 -2.07
CA ASP A 59 8.28 3.34 -2.24
C ASP A 59 8.12 2.89 -3.69
N LYS A 60 8.43 1.60 -3.95
CA LYS A 60 8.28 0.97 -5.27
C LYS A 60 6.84 0.91 -5.79
N TYR A 61 5.83 1.06 -4.93
CA TYR A 61 4.42 1.09 -5.30
C TYR A 61 3.92 2.52 -5.59
N GLY A 62 4.76 3.52 -5.29
CA GLY A 62 4.50 4.95 -5.45
C GLY A 62 3.74 5.58 -4.29
N ASN A 63 3.73 4.93 -3.11
CA ASN A 63 3.25 5.56 -1.88
C ASN A 63 4.32 6.52 -1.36
N LYS A 64 3.87 7.67 -0.86
CA LYS A 64 4.75 8.75 -0.41
C LYS A 64 4.69 8.88 1.11
N TYR A 65 5.84 8.98 1.74
CA TYR A 65 5.98 9.02 3.20
C TYR A 65 6.38 10.42 3.65
N TYR A 66 5.65 10.93 4.64
CA TYR A 66 5.82 12.30 5.14
C TYR A 66 6.10 12.30 6.63
N GLU A 67 6.94 13.25 7.06
CA GLU A 67 7.23 13.50 8.47
C GLU A 67 7.11 15.00 8.79
N GLU A 68 6.57 15.30 9.97
CA GLU A 68 6.46 16.66 10.49
C GLU A 68 6.83 16.66 11.98
N PRO A 69 8.03 17.14 12.37
CA PRO A 69 8.37 17.24 13.78
C PRO A 69 7.53 18.32 14.48
N GLY A 70 7.20 18.11 15.75
CA GLY A 70 6.50 19.10 16.59
C GLY A 70 4.97 19.05 16.55
N VAL A 71 4.37 18.08 15.86
CA VAL A 71 2.94 17.76 16.00
C VAL A 71 2.71 16.71 17.08
N GLN A 72 1.44 16.46 17.40
CA GLN A 72 1.02 15.43 18.35
C GLN A 72 1.75 14.10 18.10
N ALA A 73 2.27 13.50 19.19
CA ALA A 73 2.92 12.20 19.15
C ALA A 73 2.02 11.14 18.47
N GLY A 74 2.62 10.31 17.62
CA GLY A 74 1.91 9.32 16.79
C GLY A 74 1.30 9.86 15.49
N ARG A 75 1.13 11.18 15.31
CA ARG A 75 0.58 11.79 14.07
C ARG A 75 1.61 12.52 13.22
N HIS A 76 2.88 12.51 13.65
CA HIS A 76 3.97 13.19 12.96
C HIS A 76 4.47 12.43 11.72
N ARG A 77 4.16 11.14 11.57
CA ARG A 77 4.45 10.33 10.39
C ARG A 77 3.16 9.85 9.76
N TRP A 78 3.06 9.93 8.44
CA TRP A 78 1.93 9.37 7.70
C TRP A 78 2.35 8.98 6.28
N VAL A 79 1.52 8.16 5.65
CA VAL A 79 1.67 7.73 4.26
C VAL A 79 0.56 8.35 3.43
N SER A 80 0.88 8.77 2.20
CA SER A 80 -0.10 9.13 1.18
C SER A 80 -0.04 8.08 0.08
N PHE A 81 -1.08 7.27 0.00
CA PHE A 81 -1.17 6.21 -1.00
C PHE A 81 -1.29 6.78 -2.42
N LYS A 82 -0.73 6.06 -3.39
CA LYS A 82 -0.84 6.41 -4.80
C LYS A 82 -2.28 6.37 -5.28
N THR A 83 -3.01 5.33 -4.88
CA THR A 83 -4.43 5.14 -5.18
C THR A 83 -5.30 5.77 -4.09
N VAL A 84 -6.56 6.05 -4.44
CA VAL A 84 -7.60 6.54 -3.53
C VAL A 84 -8.57 5.38 -3.24
N ALA A 85 -9.38 5.47 -2.20
CA ALA A 85 -10.43 4.50 -1.94
C ALA A 85 -11.33 4.27 -3.18
N PRO A 86 -11.86 3.04 -3.34
CA PRO A 86 -11.77 1.88 -2.43
C PRO A 86 -10.49 1.04 -2.59
N GLU A 87 -9.59 1.42 -3.49
CA GLU A 87 -8.43 0.61 -3.86
C GLU A 87 -7.24 0.77 -2.91
N CYS A 88 -7.20 1.86 -2.14
CA CYS A 88 -6.16 2.06 -1.14
C CYS A 88 -6.30 1.03 -0.01
N GLN A 89 -5.20 0.37 0.34
CA GLN A 89 -5.17 -0.62 1.42
C GLN A 89 -3.99 -0.35 2.36
N ALA A 90 -4.22 -0.44 3.66
CA ALA A 90 -3.16 -0.30 4.66
C ALA A 90 -2.04 -1.35 4.47
N ALA A 91 -2.41 -2.55 4.04
CA ALA A 91 -1.47 -3.64 3.75
C ALA A 91 -0.58 -3.41 2.51
N SER A 92 -0.76 -2.30 1.79
CA SER A 92 0.07 -1.96 0.63
C SER A 92 1.41 -1.31 0.97
N VAL A 93 1.63 -0.98 2.25
CA VAL A 93 2.91 -0.48 2.75
C VAL A 93 3.92 -1.63 2.77
N PRO A 94 5.07 -1.52 2.08
CA PRO A 94 6.09 -2.55 2.08
C PRO A 94 6.74 -2.69 3.47
N PRO A 95 7.31 -3.87 3.80
CA PRO A 95 7.90 -4.14 5.12
C PRO A 95 8.98 -3.14 5.55
N GLU A 96 9.77 -2.65 4.59
CA GLU A 96 10.83 -1.67 4.79
C GLU A 96 10.29 -0.34 5.35
N TRP A 97 9.15 0.14 4.83
CA TRP A 97 8.51 1.37 5.27
C TRP A 97 7.57 1.16 6.46
N HIS A 98 7.07 -0.06 6.65
CA HIS A 98 6.17 -0.41 7.74
C HIS A 98 6.81 -0.18 9.12
N ALA A 99 8.08 -0.55 9.30
CA ALA A 99 8.78 -0.36 10.57
C ALA A 99 8.92 1.12 10.95
N TRP A 100 9.28 1.97 9.98
CA TRP A 100 9.42 3.41 10.17
C TRP A 100 8.08 4.10 10.45
N LEU A 101 7.04 3.74 9.70
CA LEU A 101 5.69 4.30 9.83
C LEU A 101 5.08 3.98 11.20
N HIS A 102 5.37 2.80 11.76
CA HIS A 102 4.86 2.33 13.05
C HIS A 102 5.78 2.64 14.24
N HIS A 103 6.74 3.56 14.07
CA HIS A 103 7.66 3.98 15.15
C HIS A 103 8.48 2.83 15.75
N VAL A 104 8.69 1.74 15.00
CA VAL A 104 9.56 0.63 15.43
C VAL A 104 11.02 1.02 15.27
N THR A 105 11.33 1.80 14.23
CA THR A 105 12.67 2.35 13.97
C THR A 105 12.54 3.81 13.51
N ASP A 106 13.58 4.59 13.77
CA ASP A 106 13.73 5.95 13.24
C ASP A 106 14.45 5.96 11.88
N ASP A 107 15.11 4.85 11.53
CA ASP A 107 15.79 4.71 10.26
C ASP A 107 14.80 4.52 9.12
N THR A 108 15.06 5.23 8.02
CA THR A 108 14.33 5.05 6.77
C THR A 108 15.01 3.98 5.92
N PRO A 109 14.29 3.35 4.97
CA PRO A 109 14.91 2.41 4.01
C PRO A 109 16.04 3.04 3.19
N ASN A 110 16.05 4.37 3.08
CA ASN A 110 17.09 5.13 2.40
C ASN A 110 18.38 5.26 3.22
N THR A 111 18.28 5.30 4.55
CA THR A 111 19.45 5.41 5.44
C THR A 111 20.03 4.04 5.80
N VAL A 112 19.17 3.07 6.08
CA VAL A 112 19.57 1.69 6.36
C VAL A 112 18.90 0.78 5.34
N PRO A 113 19.68 0.20 4.39
CA PRO A 113 19.11 -0.72 3.43
C PRO A 113 18.52 -1.92 4.15
N TYR A 114 17.26 -2.24 3.87
CA TYR A 114 16.63 -3.44 4.39
C TYR A 114 17.43 -4.67 3.91
N PRO A 115 17.78 -5.62 4.80
CA PRO A 115 18.55 -6.78 4.39
C PRO A 115 17.77 -7.54 3.32
N SER A 116 18.33 -7.61 2.11
CA SER A 116 17.79 -8.46 1.06
C SER A 116 17.94 -9.90 1.51
N VAL A 117 16.86 -10.50 2.02
CA VAL A 117 16.87 -11.95 2.28
C VAL A 117 17.20 -12.62 0.95
N PRO A 118 18.26 -13.45 0.87
CA PRO A 118 18.57 -14.16 -0.36
C PRO A 118 17.38 -15.07 -0.69
N VAL A 119 16.72 -14.77 -1.80
CA VAL A 119 15.61 -15.57 -2.32
C VAL A 119 16.19 -16.94 -2.65
N PRO A 120 15.78 -18.05 -1.98
CA PRO A 120 16.13 -19.37 -2.45
C PRO A 120 15.53 -19.48 -3.85
N HIS A 121 16.39 -19.50 -4.87
CA HIS A 121 15.97 -19.60 -6.26
C HIS A 121 15.10 -20.86 -6.39
N SER A 122 13.82 -20.69 -6.71
CA SER A 122 13.05 -21.81 -7.25
C SER A 122 13.70 -22.17 -8.57
N ALA A 123 14.06 -23.44 -8.75
CA ALA A 123 14.81 -23.95 -9.91
C ALA A 123 14.05 -23.78 -11.25
N GLU A 124 12.78 -23.39 -11.22
CA GLU A 124 11.98 -23.07 -12.41
C GLU A 124 12.07 -21.55 -12.68
N GLY A 125 12.90 -21.17 -13.65
CA GLY A 125 13.26 -19.80 -14.00
C GLY A 125 12.14 -18.93 -14.58
N GLU A 126 11.03 -18.78 -13.88
CA GLU A 126 10.02 -17.77 -14.17
C GLU A 126 10.02 -16.73 -13.05
N LEU A 127 10.44 -15.50 -13.38
CA LEU A 127 10.40 -14.34 -12.50
C LEU A 127 8.95 -13.97 -12.14
N ARG A 128 8.31 -14.76 -11.28
CA ARG A 128 7.23 -14.26 -10.45
C ARG A 128 7.87 -13.53 -9.30
N ARG A 129 8.18 -12.26 -9.53
CA ARG A 129 8.50 -11.29 -8.48
C ARG A 129 7.30 -11.12 -7.55
N VAL A 130 7.11 -12.10 -6.69
CA VAL A 130 6.21 -12.06 -5.55
C VAL A 130 7.08 -11.66 -4.35
N ASP A 131 7.53 -10.40 -4.39
CA ASP A 131 8.83 -10.01 -3.83
C ASP A 131 8.99 -10.38 -2.34
N LEU A 132 9.99 -11.23 -2.11
CA LEU A 132 10.48 -11.81 -0.84
C LEU A 132 9.61 -12.85 -0.11
N TYR A 133 8.27 -12.84 -0.19
CA TYR A 133 7.45 -13.78 0.61
C TYR A 133 6.38 -14.57 -0.15
N GLY A 134 6.25 -14.43 -1.46
CA GLY A 134 5.10 -15.05 -2.13
C GLY A 134 3.78 -14.34 -1.82
N ILE A 135 3.82 -13.18 -1.15
CA ILE A 135 2.65 -12.40 -0.75
C ILE A 135 2.44 -11.28 -1.78
N PRO A 136 1.26 -11.14 -2.38
CA PRO A 136 0.93 -9.97 -3.20
C PRO A 136 1.19 -8.69 -2.40
N ALA A 137 1.56 -7.62 -3.10
CA ALA A 137 1.86 -6.31 -2.51
C ALA A 137 0.73 -5.72 -1.64
N HIS A 138 -0.44 -6.36 -1.61
CA HIS A 138 -1.65 -5.95 -0.95
C HIS A 138 -2.36 -7.18 -0.41
N ASN A 139 -3.27 -6.98 0.53
CA ASN A 139 -4.08 -8.07 1.06
C ASN A 139 -5.09 -8.52 0.01
N VAL A 140 -5.03 -9.80 -0.37
CA VAL A 140 -5.95 -10.42 -1.34
C VAL A 140 -7.12 -11.14 -0.67
N SER A 141 -7.29 -10.99 0.64
CA SER A 141 -8.45 -11.52 1.36
C SER A 141 -9.76 -10.99 0.77
N GLY A 142 -10.75 -11.86 0.62
CA GLY A 142 -12.04 -11.49 0.00
C GLY A 142 -12.01 -11.40 -1.54
N THR A 143 -10.86 -11.63 -2.17
CA THR A 143 -10.74 -11.75 -3.63
C THR A 143 -10.67 -13.22 -4.07
N SER A 144 -10.78 -13.49 -5.37
CA SER A 144 -10.58 -14.83 -5.94
C SER A 144 -9.14 -15.35 -5.76
N ALA A 145 -8.18 -14.47 -5.48
CA ALA A 145 -6.78 -14.81 -5.21
C ALA A 145 -6.50 -15.08 -3.71
N ALA A 146 -7.52 -15.10 -2.86
CA ALA A 146 -7.36 -15.35 -1.43
C ALA A 146 -6.73 -16.73 -1.15
N TYR A 147 -5.89 -16.79 -0.12
CA TYR A 147 -5.29 -18.05 0.31
C TYR A 147 -6.37 -19.04 0.79
N VAL A 148 -6.34 -20.25 0.22
CA VAL A 148 -7.25 -21.33 0.60
C VAL A 148 -6.46 -22.44 1.29
N PRO A 149 -6.80 -22.81 2.55
CA PRO A 149 -6.03 -23.81 3.28
C PRO A 149 -6.16 -25.20 2.66
N LYS A 150 -5.15 -26.05 2.90
CA LYS A 150 -5.00 -27.37 2.27
C LYS A 150 -6.17 -28.33 2.50
N GLY A 151 -6.94 -28.15 3.59
CA GLY A 151 -8.12 -28.96 3.91
C GLY A 151 -9.45 -28.38 3.42
N SER A 152 -9.46 -27.16 2.89
CA SER A 152 -10.70 -26.50 2.46
C SER A 152 -11.35 -27.24 1.29
N PHE A 153 -12.69 -27.22 1.26
CA PHE A 153 -13.46 -27.69 0.12
C PHE A 153 -13.25 -26.84 -1.15
N ALA A 154 -12.88 -25.57 -0.99
CA ALA A 154 -12.60 -24.67 -2.10
C ALA A 154 -11.23 -24.92 -2.75
N ASN A 155 -10.36 -25.75 -2.15
CA ASN A 155 -9.04 -26.06 -2.71
C ASN A 155 -9.15 -27.23 -3.71
N PRO A 156 -8.79 -27.04 -5.00
CA PRO A 156 -8.81 -28.12 -5.99
C PRO A 156 -7.88 -29.28 -5.63
N GLN A 157 -6.75 -28.99 -4.98
CA GLN A 157 -5.77 -29.97 -4.52
C GLN A 157 -5.92 -30.22 -3.03
N ARG A 158 -7.15 -30.51 -2.59
CA ARG A 158 -7.45 -30.75 -1.17
C ARG A 158 -6.62 -31.91 -0.62
N ARG A 159 -5.82 -31.63 0.40
CA ARG A 159 -5.00 -32.62 1.09
C ARG A 159 -5.87 -33.54 1.94
N MET A 160 -5.70 -34.84 1.74
CA MET A 160 -6.21 -35.86 2.65
C MET A 160 -5.26 -36.04 3.82
N TRP A 161 -5.78 -35.93 5.05
CA TRP A 161 -4.99 -36.03 6.29
C TRP A 161 -4.99 -37.43 6.90
N LYS A 162 -5.55 -38.43 6.20
CA LYS A 162 -5.56 -39.82 6.66
C LYS A 162 -4.11 -40.29 6.85
N LYS A 163 -3.80 -40.79 8.05
CA LYS A 163 -2.48 -41.35 8.40
C LYS A 163 -2.35 -42.84 8.06
N TYR A 164 -3.47 -43.47 7.72
CA TYR A 164 -3.55 -44.88 7.36
C TYR A 164 -4.14 -45.02 5.95
N THR A 165 -3.80 -46.12 5.28
CA THR A 165 -4.42 -46.54 4.03
C THR A 165 -5.62 -47.43 4.36
N SER A 166 -6.78 -47.12 3.78
CA SER A 166 -7.94 -48.02 3.86
C SER A 166 -7.69 -49.23 2.97
N TRP A 167 -8.13 -50.41 3.39
CA TRP A 167 -8.12 -51.60 2.53
C TRP A 167 -9.13 -51.42 1.39
N ASP A 168 -8.70 -51.68 0.14
CA ASP A 168 -9.53 -51.58 -1.06
C ASP A 168 -9.78 -52.98 -1.65
N PRO A 169 -11.01 -53.51 -1.57
CA PRO A 169 -11.31 -54.89 -1.99
C PRO A 169 -11.13 -55.15 -3.49
N VAL A 170 -11.15 -54.11 -4.33
CA VAL A 170 -11.16 -54.26 -5.80
C VAL A 170 -9.73 -54.34 -6.36
N ASN A 171 -8.76 -53.77 -5.65
CA ASN A 171 -7.35 -53.73 -6.03
C ASN A 171 -6.48 -54.70 -5.19
N ALA A 172 -7.12 -55.67 -4.50
CA ALA A 172 -6.48 -56.66 -3.64
C ALA A 172 -6.23 -58.00 -4.35
#